data_AF-A0A535D1V4-F1
#
_entry.id   AF-A0A535D1V4-F1
#
_cell.length_a   1.000
_cell.length_b   1.000
_cell.length_c   1.000
_cell.angle_alpha   90.00
_cell.angle_beta   90.00
_cell.angle_gamma   90.00
#
_symmetry.space_group_name_H-M   'P 1'
#
loop_
_entity.id
_entity.type
_entity.pdbx_description
1 polymer ?
#
loop_
_entity_poly.entity_id
_entity_poly.type
_entity_poly.pdbx_seq_one_letter_code
_entity_poly.pdbx_strand_id
1 'polypeptide(L)' 'MSKRVSTISIDDIVAAIETARDKVMADEVKSLVKLGLPKTVAYKMVAERYRQKPEGEEGEADAGTPWPDMS' A
#
# COMPACT_ATOMS: atom_id res chain seq x y z
N MET A 1 27.60 -0.89 30.44
CA MET A 1 26.38 -0.11 30.14
C MET A 1 25.69 -0.80 28.96
N SER A 2 24.80 -1.77 29.22
CA SER A 2 24.18 -2.57 28.16
C SER A 2 23.18 -1.70 27.38
N LYS A 3 23.37 -1.61 26.07
CA LYS A 3 22.44 -0.96 25.13
C LYS A 3 21.04 -1.54 25.39
N ARG A 4 20.10 -0.73 25.86
CA ARG A 4 18.69 -1.12 25.92
C ARG A 4 18.27 -1.43 24.49
N VAL A 5 17.99 -2.69 24.20
CA VAL A 5 17.37 -3.09 22.94
C VAL A 5 16.00 -2.45 22.95
N SER A 6 15.81 -1.40 22.15
CA SER A 6 14.49 -0.83 21.92
C SER A 6 13.74 -1.83 21.05
N THR A 7 12.94 -2.68 21.68
CA THR A 7 12.07 -3.61 20.97
C THR A 7 11.01 -2.79 20.25
N ILE A 8 11.04 -2.78 18.92
CA ILE A 8 9.97 -2.20 18.09
C ILE A 8 8.73 -3.06 18.32
N SER A 9 7.60 -2.43 18.66
CA SER A 9 6.35 -3.16 18.84
C SER A 9 5.72 -3.49 17.49
N ILE A 10 4.86 -4.51 17.46
CA ILE A 10 4.09 -4.83 16.24
C ILE A 10 3.21 -3.64 15.85
N ASP A 11 2.65 -2.92 16.84
CA ASP A 11 1.84 -1.73 16.60
C ASP A 11 2.64 -0.62 15.90
N ASP A 12 3.92 -0.43 16.26
CA ASP A 12 4.79 0.52 15.57
C ASP A 12 5.02 0.14 14.10
N ILE A 13 5.13 -1.17 13.82
CA ILE A 13 5.27 -1.69 12.46
C ILE A 13 3.99 -1.46 11.66
N VAL A 14 2.83 -1.77 12.23
CA VAL A 14 1.52 -1.55 11.60
C VAL A 14 1.33 -0.06 11.30
N ALA A 15 1.59 0.81 12.27
CA ALA A 15 1.48 2.26 12.10
C ALA A 15 2.45 2.77 11.01
N ALA A 16 3.67 2.22 10.94
CA ALA A 16 4.62 2.57 9.88
C ALA A 16 4.13 2.14 8.49
N ILE A 17 3.54 0.95 8.37
CA ILE A 17 2.96 0.44 7.13
C ILE A 17 1.78 1.32 6.69
N GLU A 18 0.86 1.63 7.59
CA GLU A 18 -0.29 2.50 7.29
C GLU A 18 0.17 3.90 6.85
N THR A 19 1.15 4.46 7.56
CA THR A 19 1.75 5.76 7.21
C THR A 19 2.42 5.72 5.83
N ALA A 20 3.11 4.63 5.50
CA ALA A 20 3.72 4.46 4.18
C ALA A 20 2.65 4.36 3.09
N ARG A 21 1.59 3.59 3.31
CA ARG A 21 0.45 3.46 2.39
C ARG A 21 -0.16 4.83 2.07
N ASP A 22 -0.44 5.62 3.09
CA ASP A 22 -1.07 6.93 2.92
C ASP A 22 -0.19 7.92 2.14
N LYS A 23 1.16 7.82 2.29
CA LYS A 23 2.10 8.60 1.48
C LYS A 23 2.05 8.22 0.01
N VAL A 24 2.07 6.93 -0.32
CA VAL A 24 2.01 6.47 -1.72
C VAL A 24 0.67 6.88 -2.34
N MET A 25 -0.42 6.72 -1.60
CA MET A 25 -1.74 7.19 -2.02
C MET A 25 -1.73 8.69 -2.35
N ALA A 26 -1.14 9.52 -1.48
CA ALA A 26 -1.07 10.96 -1.68
C ALA A 26 -0.24 11.35 -2.92
N ASP A 27 0.86 10.64 -3.18
CA ASP A 27 1.71 10.88 -4.34
C ASP A 27 1.03 10.47 -5.66
N GLU A 28 0.31 9.35 -5.68
CA GLU A 28 -0.50 8.95 -6.82
C GLU A 28 -1.61 9.97 -7.12
N VAL A 29 -2.33 10.43 -6.09
CA VAL A 29 -3.37 11.46 -6.24
C VAL A 29 -2.76 12.75 -6.79
N LYS A 30 -1.61 13.18 -6.27
CA LYS A 30 -0.91 14.37 -6.76
C LYS A 30 -0.49 14.22 -8.22
N SER A 31 -0.05 13.02 -8.62
CA SER A 31 0.30 12.72 -10.01
C SER A 31 -0.91 12.86 -10.95
N LEU A 32 -2.04 12.25 -10.60
CA LEU A 32 -3.27 12.33 -11.40
C LEU A 32 -3.82 13.76 -11.49
N VAL A 33 -3.73 14.54 -10.41
CA VAL A 33 -4.11 15.96 -10.43
C VAL A 33 -3.23 16.78 -11.38
N LYS A 34 -1.91 16.51 -11.41
CA LYS A 34 -1.01 17.16 -12.37
C LYS A 34 -1.35 16.83 -13.83
N LEU A 35 -1.92 15.64 -14.08
CA LEU A 35 -2.40 15.24 -15.40
C LEU A 35 -3.77 15.83 -15.77
N GLY A 36 -4.38 16.63 -14.89
CA GLY A 36 -5.64 17.34 -15.14
C GLY A 36 -6.88 16.68 -14.57
N LEU A 37 -6.74 15.61 -13.77
CA LEU A 37 -7.90 15.02 -13.10
C LEU A 37 -8.33 15.86 -11.88
N PRO A 38 -9.64 16.06 -11.67
CA PRO A 38 -10.13 16.64 -10.43
C PRO A 38 -9.68 15.83 -9.20
N LYS A 39 -9.24 16.52 -8.14
CA LYS A 39 -8.69 15.90 -6.93
C LYS A 39 -9.60 14.83 -6.31
N THR A 40 -10.92 15.07 -6.33
CA THR A 40 -11.92 14.13 -5.81
C THR A 40 -12.00 12.84 -6.62
N VAL A 41 -11.86 12.93 -7.94
CA VAL A 41 -11.86 11.78 -8.85
C VAL A 41 -10.55 11.01 -8.70
N ALA A 42 -9.41 11.71 -8.74
CA ALA A 42 -8.10 11.11 -8.50
C ALA A 42 -8.04 10.37 -7.16
N TYR A 43 -8.54 10.98 -6.09
CA TYR A 43 -8.62 10.35 -4.78
C TYR A 43 -9.48 9.09 -4.79
N LYS A 44 -10.68 9.12 -5.39
CA LYS A 44 -11.55 7.94 -5.49
C LYS A 44 -10.89 6.81 -6.29
N MET A 45 -10.27 7.13 -7.43
CA MET A 45 -9.59 6.13 -8.26
C MET A 45 -8.43 5.46 -7.54
N VAL A 46 -7.61 6.24 -6.82
CA VAL A 46 -6.51 5.68 -6.04
C VAL A 46 -7.06 4.92 -4.84
N ALA A 47 -8.01 5.47 -4.08
CA ALA A 47 -8.62 4.81 -2.93
C ALA A 47 -9.20 3.44 -3.28
N GLU A 48 -9.86 3.31 -4.43
CA GLU A 48 -10.42 2.05 -4.90
C GLU A 48 -9.35 0.98 -5.14
N ARG A 49 -8.14 1.36 -5.59
CA ARG A 49 -7.01 0.44 -5.75
C ARG A 49 -6.38 0.01 -4.42
N TYR A 50 -6.36 0.90 -3.44
CA TYR A 50 -5.77 0.65 -2.11
C TYR A 50 -6.74 0.02 -1.11
N ARG A 51 -8.04 0.07 -1.39
CA ARG A 51 -9.05 -0.78 -0.76
C ARG A 51 -8.77 -2.19 -1.27
N GLN A 52 -7.99 -2.97 -0.53
CA GLN A 52 -7.76 -4.38 -0.88
C GLN A 52 -9.10 -5.04 -1.24
N LYS A 53 -9.24 -5.50 -2.49
CA LYS A 53 -10.14 -6.61 -2.74
C LYS A 53 -9.68 -7.74 -1.82
N PRO A 54 -10.56 -8.38 -1.05
CA PRO A 54 -10.18 -9.61 -0.38
C PRO A 54 -9.62 -10.54 -1.45
N GLU A 55 -8.40 -11.01 -1.22
CA GLU A 55 -7.74 -12.01 -2.05
C GLU A 55 -8.68 -13.22 -2.11
N GLY A 56 -9.47 -13.34 -3.19
CA GLY A 56 -10.54 -14.36 -3.26
C GLY A 56 -11.68 -14.16 -4.27
N GLU A 57 -11.75 -13.09 -5.07
CA GLU A 57 -12.73 -13.03 -6.18
C GLU A 57 -12.03 -12.83 -7.53
N GLU A 58 -11.82 -14.00 -8.14
CA GLU A 58 -11.54 -14.36 -9.53
C GLU A 58 -11.71 -13.25 -10.58
N GLY A 59 -10.63 -13.03 -11.32
CA GLY A 59 -10.60 -12.17 -12.50
C GLY A 59 -9.24 -12.25 -13.19
N GLU A 60 -8.89 -13.47 -13.59
CA GLU A 60 -7.96 -13.82 -14.69
C GLU A 60 -6.90 -12.76 -15.05
N ALA A 61 -5.78 -12.76 -14.31
CA ALA A 61 -4.52 -12.21 -14.79
C ALA A 61 -3.41 -13.17 -14.36
N ASP A 62 -3.09 -14.09 -15.27
CA ASP A 62 -1.83 -14.81 -15.30
C ASP A 62 -0.69 -13.78 -15.29
N ALA A 63 -0.16 -13.49 -14.10
CA ALA A 63 1.03 -12.68 -13.89
C ALA A 63 1.81 -13.35 -12.76
N GLY A 64 2.68 -14.28 -13.18
CA GLY A 64 3.47 -15.19 -12.35
C GLY A 64 3.92 -14.61 -11.01
N THR A 65 3.58 -15.34 -9.96
CA THR A 65 4.24 -15.26 -8.64
C THR A 65 5.74 -15.53 -8.81
N PRO A 66 6.64 -14.57 -8.51
CA PRO A 66 8.08 -14.78 -8.60
C PRO A 66 8.66 -15.23 -7.25
N TRP A 67 7.88 -15.93 -6.43
CA TRP A 67 8.38 -16.48 -5.18
C TRP A 67 8.70 -17.95 -5.42
N PRO A 68 9.98 -18.31 -5.62
CA PRO A 68 10.36 -19.71 -5.67
C PRO A 68 10.02 -20.32 -4.31
N ASP A 69 9.15 -21.32 -4.36
CA ASP A 69 8.83 -22.27 -3.30
C ASP A 69 10.13 -22.73 -2.63
N MET A 70 10.37 -22.27 -1.40
CA MET A 70 11.39 -22.82 -0.52
C MET A 70 10.73 -23.93 0.29
N SER A 71 10.58 -25.09 -0.35
CA SER A 71 10.28 -26.37 0.29
C SER A 71 11.40 -27.37 0.00
#